data_AF-A0A948PBP3-F1
#
_entry.id   AF-A0A948PBP3-F1
#
_cell.length_a   1.000
_cell.length_b   1.000
_cell.length_c   1.000
_cell.angle_alpha   90.00
_cell.angle_beta   90.00
_cell.angle_gamma   90.00
#
_symmetry.space_group_name_H-M   'P 1'
#
loop_
_entity.id
_entity.type
_entity.pdbx_description
1 polymer ?
#
loop_
_entity_poly.entity_id
_entity_poly.type
_entity_poly.pdbx_seq_one_letter_code
_entity_poly.pdbx_strand_id
1 'polypeptide(L)' 'MTRRSPPLTADIAAAIKRLAKETDLLQHEIAARLNLNQGRVSEVLTGKRFSEVHP' A
#
# COMPACT_ATOMS: atom_id res chain seq x y z
N MET A 1 -18.31 6.72 14.23
CA MET A 1 -16.89 7.10 14.10
C MET A 1 -16.37 6.59 12.76
N THR A 2 -16.20 7.46 11.76
CA THR A 2 -15.58 7.06 10.48
C THR A 2 -14.12 6.72 10.74
N ARG A 3 -13.74 5.43 10.67
CA ARG A 3 -12.33 5.02 10.64
C ARG A 3 -11.72 5.60 9.37
N ARG A 4 -11.22 6.83 9.42
CA ARG A 4 -10.43 7.42 8.34
C ARG A 4 -9.04 6.80 8.44
N SER A 5 -8.78 5.78 7.63
CA SER A 5 -7.40 5.34 7.40
C SER A 5 -6.55 6.54 6.99
N PRO A 6 -5.27 6.60 7.38
CA PRO A 6 -4.38 7.69 7.01
C PRO A 6 -4.39 7.94 5.49
N PRO A 7 -4.26 9.19 5.02
CA PRO A 7 -4.22 9.51 3.59
C PRO A 7 -3.10 8.72 2.89
N LEU A 8 -3.33 8.32 1.64
CA LEU A 8 -2.38 7.51 0.88
C LEU A 8 -1.44 8.51 0.22
N THR A 9 -0.20 8.55 0.65
CA THR A 9 0.85 9.43 0.13
C THR A 9 1.79 8.65 -0.79
N ALA A 10 2.63 9.38 -1.53
CA ALA A 10 3.67 8.75 -2.36
C ALA A 10 4.65 7.91 -1.52
N ASP A 11 4.99 8.38 -0.32
CA ASP A 11 5.84 7.65 0.62
C ASP A 11 5.23 6.30 1.06
N ILE A 12 3.93 6.30 1.40
CA ILE A 12 3.22 5.06 1.73
C ILE A 12 3.13 4.14 0.50
N ALA A 13 2.95 4.70 -0.70
CA ALA A 13 2.93 3.91 -1.93
C ALA A 13 4.29 3.27 -2.23
N ALA A 14 5.40 3.98 -2.00
CA ALA A 14 6.75 3.44 -2.07
C ALA A 14 6.92 2.30 -1.05
N ALA A 15 6.52 2.52 0.20
CA ALA A 15 6.57 1.49 1.25
C ALA A 15 5.76 0.23 0.90
N ILE A 16 4.57 0.37 0.31
CA ILE A 16 3.76 -0.76 -0.20
C ILE A 16 4.55 -1.53 -1.26
N LYS A 17 5.09 -0.82 -2.26
CA LYS A 17 5.84 -1.43 -3.36
C LYS A 17 7.12 -2.10 -2.88
N ARG A 18 7.80 -1.51 -1.89
CA ARG A 18 9.01 -2.05 -1.27
C ARG A 18 8.73 -3.36 -0.54
N LEU A 19 7.69 -3.38 0.30
CA LEU A 19 7.27 -4.62 1.00
C LEU A 19 6.89 -5.73 0.02
N ALA A 20 6.13 -5.41 -1.03
CA ALA A 20 5.76 -6.40 -2.05
C ALA A 20 6.95 -6.92 -2.87
N LYS A 21 8.04 -6.13 -2.99
CA LYS A 21 9.25 -6.50 -3.73
C LYS A 21 10.25 -7.27 -2.88
N GLU A 22 10.41 -6.89 -1.62
CA GLU A 22 11.48 -7.36 -0.74
C GLU A 22 11.04 -8.49 0.21
N THR A 23 9.76 -8.84 0.24
CA THR A 23 9.20 -9.86 1.15
C THR A 23 8.18 -10.73 0.44
N ASP A 24 7.88 -11.90 1.01
CA ASP A 24 6.80 -12.79 0.55
C ASP A 24 5.41 -12.41 1.10
N LEU A 25 5.26 -11.20 1.68
CA LEU A 25 4.00 -10.75 2.26
C LEU A 25 2.92 -10.61 1.19
N LEU A 26 1.74 -11.16 1.49
CA LEU A 26 0.55 -10.98 0.70
C LEU A 26 -0.06 -9.58 0.94
N GLN A 27 -0.91 -9.12 0.01
CA GLN A 27 -1.47 -7.76 0.06
C GLN A 27 -2.21 -7.45 1.38
N HIS A 28 -2.88 -8.44 1.97
CA HIS A 28 -3.60 -8.26 3.24
C HIS A 28 -2.66 -8.13 4.44
N GLU A 29 -1.49 -8.78 4.39
CA GLU A 29 -0.46 -8.67 5.42
C GLU A 29 0.26 -7.33 5.33
N ILE A 30 0.55 -6.85 4.12
CA ILE A 30 1.05 -5.50 3.87
C ILE A 30 0.05 -4.45 4.40
N ALA A 31 -1.24 -4.66 4.12
CA ALA A 31 -2.30 -3.78 4.61
C ALA A 31 -2.36 -3.74 6.14
N ALA A 32 -2.29 -4.90 6.80
CA ALA A 32 -2.24 -4.99 8.26
C ALA A 32 -0.99 -4.29 8.82
N ARG A 33 0.18 -4.51 8.22
CA ARG A 33 1.46 -3.94 8.65
C ARG A 33 1.50 -2.41 8.54
N LEU A 34 0.86 -1.84 7.53
CA LEU A 34 0.77 -0.39 7.32
C LEU A 34 -0.51 0.24 7.90
N ASN A 35 -1.36 -0.55 8.55
CA ASN A 35 -2.67 -0.12 9.05
C ASN A 35 -3.54 0.55 7.96
N LEU A 36 -3.58 -0.06 6.77
CA LEU A 36 -4.31 0.39 5.60
C LEU A 36 -5.46 -0.54 5.23
N ASN A 37 -6.40 -0.03 4.45
CA ASN A 37 -7.38 -0.87 3.78
C ASN A 37 -6.69 -1.64 2.63
N GLN A 38 -6.90 -2.96 2.56
CA GLN A 38 -6.32 -3.83 1.53
C GLN A 38 -6.61 -3.35 0.10
N GLY A 39 -7.81 -2.81 -0.16
CA GLY A 39 -8.15 -2.27 -1.47
C GLY A 39 -7.17 -1.19 -1.93
N ARG A 40 -6.71 -0.33 -1.00
CA ARG A 40 -5.73 0.73 -1.32
C ARG A 40 -4.35 0.17 -1.64
N VAL A 41 -3.97 -0.92 -0.98
CA VAL A 41 -2.73 -1.65 -1.31
C VAL A 41 -2.83 -2.23 -2.72
N SER A 42 -3.96 -2.86 -3.06
CA SER A 42 -4.23 -3.38 -4.41
C SER A 42 -4.17 -2.28 -5.48
N GLU A 43 -4.78 -1.10 -5.23
CA GLU A 43 -4.73 0.02 -6.17
C GLU A 43 -3.30 0.52 -6.44
N VAL A 44 -2.39 0.47 -5.44
CA VAL A 44 -0.97 0.83 -5.62
C VAL A 44 -0.21 -0.25 -6.38
N LEU A 45 -0.39 -1.52 -6.01
CA LEU A 45 0.33 -2.64 -6.63
C LEU A 45 -0.09 -2.90 -8.08
N THR A 46 -1.36 -2.63 -8.42
CA THR A 46 -1.86 -2.68 -9.80
C THR A 46 -1.49 -1.45 -10.63
N GLY A 47 -0.91 -0.41 -10.01
CA GLY A 47 -0.56 0.84 -10.67
C GLY A 47 -1.74 1.78 -10.94
N LYS A 48 -2.96 1.47 -10.47
CA LYS A 48 -4.12 2.37 -10.57
C LYS A 48 -3.87 3.70 -9.84
N ARG A 49 -3.07 3.70 -8.77
CA ARG A 49 -2.60 4.89 -8.07
C ARG A 49 -1.09 4.84 -7.91
N PHE A 50 -0.45 6.01 -8.01
CA PHE A 50 1.00 6.15 -7.80
C PHE A 50 1.83 5.25 -8.74
N SER A 51 1.44 5.11 -10.00
CA SER A 51 2.16 4.31 -11.01
C SER A 51 3.62 4.75 -11.16
N GLU A 52 3.86 6.05 -11.13
CA GLU A 52 5.19 6.70 -11.24
C GLU A 52 6.09 6.57 -10.00
N VAL A 53 5.54 6.15 -8.86
CA VAL A 53 6.33 6.01 -7.62
C VAL A 53 7.13 4.70 -7.66
N HIS A 54 8.44 4.77 -7.43
CA HIS A 54 9.27 3.58 -7.34
C HIS A 54 9.29 2.98 -5.92
N PRO A 55 9.56 1.67 -5.76
CA PRO A 55 9.72 1.02 -4.46
C PRO A 55 10.85 1.62 -3.62
#